data_AF-A0A1U9LGD0-F1
#
_entry.id   AF-A0A1U9LGD0-F1
#
_cell.length_a   1.000
_cell.length_b   1.000
_cell.length_c   1.000
_cell.angle_alpha   90.00
_cell.angle_beta   90.00
_cell.angle_gamma   90.00
#
_symmetry.space_group_name_H-M   'P 1'
#
loop_
_entity.id
_entity.type
_entity.pdbx_description
1 polymer ?
#
loop_
_entity_poly.entity_id
_entity_poly.type
_entity_poly.pdbx_seq_one_letter_code
_entity_poly.pdbx_strand_id
1 'polypeptide(L)'
;MFYRIDGQDFGSRYGGISLRDALYISEYIVETKEKRINKTLYDMAYERLFTLIDDAIYGDNEELFQYIDKNVFAGDFSISINVQSMLGTKIFAVSYNGKTKVVYCKSDDHKISGLVFDDESIDHAFRKTYEYLKNLHDKEIEKAAL
;
A
#
# COMPACT_ATOMS: atom_id res chain seq x y z
N MET A 1 4.98 11.12 -7.10
CA MET A 1 4.11 9.96 -7.00
C MET A 1 3.15 10.25 -5.88
N PHE A 2 1.87 10.08 -6.13
CA PHE A 2 0.83 10.37 -5.16
C PHE A 2 -0.32 9.38 -5.36
N TYR A 3 -1.09 9.17 -4.31
CA TYR A 3 -2.35 8.43 -4.38
C TYR A 3 -3.49 9.43 -4.41
N ARG A 4 -4.55 9.12 -5.15
CA ARG A 4 -5.80 9.88 -5.06
C ARG A 4 -6.87 9.01 -4.46
N ILE A 5 -7.28 9.34 -3.23
CA ILE A 5 -8.27 8.58 -2.47
C ILE A 5 -9.37 9.57 -2.09
N ASP A 6 -10.60 9.31 -2.54
CA ASP A 6 -11.76 10.21 -2.35
C ASP A 6 -11.49 11.67 -2.75
N GLY A 7 -10.86 11.85 -3.91
CA GLY A 7 -10.50 13.17 -4.44
C GLY A 7 -9.33 13.87 -3.72
N GLN A 8 -8.81 13.30 -2.63
CA GLN A 8 -7.67 13.85 -1.90
C GLN A 8 -6.36 13.25 -2.41
N ASP A 9 -5.37 14.11 -2.64
CA ASP A 9 -4.03 13.70 -3.05
C ASP A 9 -3.19 13.41 -1.78
N PHE A 10 -2.66 12.19 -1.71
CA PHE A 10 -1.73 11.73 -0.70
C PHE A 10 -0.33 11.68 -1.32
N GLY A 11 0.56 12.54 -0.79
CA GLY A 11 1.91 12.74 -1.30
C GLY A 11 2.05 13.94 -2.24
N SER A 12 3.23 14.08 -2.85
CA SER A 12 3.62 15.22 -3.66
C SER A 12 3.87 14.87 -5.14
N ARG A 13 3.49 15.78 -6.03
CA ARG A 13 3.80 15.71 -7.46
C ARG A 13 5.21 16.19 -7.79
N TYR A 14 5.83 16.94 -6.89
CA TYR A 14 7.06 17.70 -7.15
C TYR A 14 8.29 17.17 -6.38
N GLY A 15 8.16 16.02 -5.72
CA GLY A 15 9.27 15.36 -5.03
C GLY A 15 10.11 14.49 -5.97
N GLY A 16 11.43 14.52 -5.80
CA GLY A 16 12.32 13.53 -6.41
C GLY A 16 11.94 12.13 -5.93
N ILE A 17 11.88 11.18 -6.86
CA ILE A 17 11.47 9.80 -6.58
C ILE A 17 12.50 8.89 -7.21
N SER A 18 13.04 7.98 -6.41
CA SER A 18 13.83 6.86 -6.93
C SER A 18 12.89 5.95 -7.72
N LEU A 19 13.05 5.95 -9.05
CA LEU A 19 12.27 5.08 -9.95
C LEU A 19 12.43 3.61 -9.57
N ARG A 20 13.65 3.21 -9.21
CA ARG A 20 13.98 1.86 -8.74
C ARG A 20 13.17 1.48 -7.50
N ASP A 21 13.14 2.35 -6.49
CA ASP A 21 12.47 2.02 -5.23
C ASP A 21 10.95 2.02 -5.43
N ALA A 22 10.41 2.95 -6.22
CA ALA A 22 8.99 2.95 -6.60
C ALA A 22 8.61 1.67 -7.36
N LEU A 23 9.46 1.21 -8.29
CA LEU A 23 9.26 -0.01 -9.05
C LEU A 23 9.22 -1.24 -8.13
N TYR A 24 10.24 -1.44 -7.29
CA TYR A 24 10.30 -2.61 -6.40
C TYR A 24 9.16 -2.66 -5.39
N ILE A 25 8.78 -1.51 -4.82
CA ILE A 25 7.64 -1.49 -3.88
C ILE A 25 6.33 -1.77 -4.62
N SER A 26 6.14 -1.22 -5.83
CA SER A 26 4.96 -1.49 -6.64
C SER A 26 4.88 -2.97 -7.07
N GLU A 27 6.01 -3.58 -7.40
CA GLU A 27 6.12 -5.02 -7.70
C GLU A 27 5.70 -5.85 -6.49
N TYR A 28 6.30 -5.58 -5.33
CA TYR A 28 5.98 -6.26 -4.09
C TYR A 28 4.49 -6.16 -3.73
N ILE A 29 3.87 -4.99 -3.89
CA ILE A 29 2.43 -4.81 -3.65
C ILE A 29 1.61 -5.73 -4.58
N VAL A 30 1.95 -5.80 -5.88
CA VAL A 30 1.25 -6.67 -6.83
C VAL A 30 1.44 -8.15 -6.49
N GLU A 31 2.66 -8.58 -6.16
CA GLU A 31 2.97 -9.98 -5.87
C GLU A 31 2.35 -10.49 -4.56
N THR A 32 2.20 -9.61 -3.57
CA THR A 32 1.69 -9.98 -2.24
C THR A 32 0.18 -9.85 -2.08
N LYS A 33 -0.56 -9.58 -3.18
CA LYS A 33 -2.01 -9.35 -3.15
C LYS A 33 -2.79 -10.43 -2.40
N GLU A 34 -2.53 -11.70 -2.70
CA GLU A 34 -3.27 -12.82 -2.10
C GLU A 34 -3.07 -12.91 -0.59
N LYS A 35 -1.95 -12.39 -0.07
CA LYS A 35 -1.67 -12.37 1.38
C LYS A 35 -2.51 -11.36 2.15
N ARG A 36 -3.14 -10.40 1.45
CA ARG A 36 -4.03 -9.40 2.04
C ARG A 36 -5.48 -9.87 2.18
N ILE A 37 -5.79 -11.11 1.80
CA ILE A 37 -7.14 -11.65 1.89
C ILE A 37 -7.39 -12.16 3.31
N ASN A 38 -8.23 -11.47 4.07
CA ASN A 38 -8.53 -11.88 5.45
C ASN A 38 -9.90 -11.34 5.90
N LYS A 39 -10.85 -12.26 6.14
CA LYS A 39 -12.21 -11.90 6.57
C LYS A 39 -12.22 -11.16 7.91
N THR A 40 -11.53 -11.71 8.90
CA THR A 40 -11.58 -11.21 10.29
C THR A 40 -11.04 -9.78 10.36
N LEU A 41 -9.90 -9.53 9.71
CA LEU A 41 -9.34 -8.18 9.59
C LEU A 41 -10.24 -7.27 8.75
N TYR A 42 -10.83 -7.80 7.66
CA TYR A 42 -11.77 -7.05 6.83
C TYR A 42 -13.00 -6.59 7.61
N ASP A 43 -13.51 -7.37 8.57
CA ASP A 43 -14.71 -7.00 9.34
C ASP A 43 -14.42 -5.98 10.46
N MET A 44 -13.15 -5.68 10.77
CA MET A 44 -12.77 -4.71 11.80
C MET A 44 -13.13 -3.26 11.45
N ALA A 45 -13.36 -2.44 12.48
CA ALA A 45 -13.46 -0.99 12.33
C ALA A 45 -12.15 -0.40 11.80
N TYR A 46 -12.22 0.70 11.03
CA TYR A 46 -11.06 1.29 10.35
C TYR A 46 -9.92 1.65 11.30
N GLU A 47 -10.23 2.29 12.43
CA GLU A 47 -9.23 2.65 13.45
C GLU A 47 -8.53 1.42 14.00
N ARG A 48 -9.31 0.40 14.39
CA ARG A 48 -8.76 -0.83 14.94
C ARG A 48 -7.88 -1.56 13.93
N LEU A 49 -8.34 -1.68 12.69
CA LEU A 49 -7.58 -2.31 11.62
C LEU A 49 -6.26 -1.57 11.37
N PHE A 50 -6.32 -0.24 11.26
CA PHE A 50 -5.15 0.59 11.03
C PHE A 50 -4.13 0.44 12.16
N THR A 51 -4.56 0.65 13.41
CA THR A 51 -3.67 0.56 14.58
C THR A 51 -3.07 -0.83 14.75
N LEU A 52 -3.86 -1.90 14.53
CA LEU A 52 -3.37 -3.27 14.63
C LEU A 52 -2.26 -3.57 13.62
N ILE A 53 -2.40 -3.08 12.38
CA ILE A 53 -1.35 -3.25 11.35
C ILE A 53 -0.16 -2.33 11.65
N ASP A 54 -0.42 -1.07 12.02
CA ASP A 54 0.64 -0.09 12.28
C ASP A 54 1.53 -0.49 13.45
N ASP A 55 0.94 -0.92 14.56
CA ASP A 55 1.66 -1.38 15.74
C ASP A 55 2.45 -2.67 15.47
N ALA A 56 1.97 -3.53 14.58
CA ALA A 56 2.69 -4.75 14.21
C ALA A 56 3.89 -4.50 13.28
N ILE A 57 3.92 -3.36 12.56
CA ILE A 57 5.04 -2.97 11.70
C ILE A 57 6.04 -2.08 12.46
N TYR A 58 5.55 -1.14 13.26
CA TYR A 58 6.35 -0.05 13.83
C TYR A 58 6.35 -0.01 15.36
N GLY A 59 5.54 -0.82 16.03
CA GLY A 59 5.47 -0.92 17.49
C GLY A 59 5.89 -2.31 18.00
N ASP A 60 5.49 -2.60 19.24
CA ASP A 60 5.83 -3.84 19.94
C ASP A 60 4.61 -4.80 20.07
N ASN A 61 3.56 -4.59 19.29
CA ASN A 61 2.33 -5.36 19.41
C ASN A 61 2.26 -6.51 18.38
N GLU A 62 2.26 -7.74 18.88
CA GLU A 62 2.19 -8.95 18.06
C GLU A 62 0.74 -9.47 17.83
N GLU A 63 -0.29 -8.74 18.28
CA GLU A 63 -1.68 -9.21 18.20
C GLU A 63 -2.13 -9.50 16.76
N LEU A 64 -1.61 -8.78 15.76
CA LEU A 64 -1.92 -9.02 14.35
C LEU A 64 -1.65 -10.48 13.95
N PHE A 65 -0.57 -11.08 14.48
CA PHE A 65 -0.13 -12.44 14.15
C PHE A 65 -1.10 -13.54 14.64
N GLN A 66 -2.09 -13.19 15.46
CA GLN A 66 -3.17 -14.10 15.86
C GLN A 66 -4.22 -14.25 14.76
N TYR A 67 -4.29 -13.31 13.80
CA TYR A 67 -5.30 -13.27 12.75
C TYR A 67 -4.78 -13.71 11.38
N ILE A 68 -3.47 -13.80 11.19
CA ILE A 68 -2.83 -14.03 9.89
C ILE A 68 -2.02 -15.33 9.88
N ASP A 69 -1.84 -15.91 8.69
CA ASP A 69 -1.08 -17.13 8.52
C ASP A 69 0.42 -16.92 8.81
N LYS A 70 1.12 -18.00 9.21
CA LYS A 70 2.55 -17.97 9.59
C LYS A 70 3.50 -17.47 8.50
N ASN A 71 3.07 -17.45 7.24
CA ASN A 71 3.83 -17.00 6.08
C ASN A 71 3.42 -15.58 5.60
N VAL A 72 2.52 -14.92 6.32
CA VAL A 72 2.09 -13.54 6.07
C VAL A 72 2.76 -12.64 7.10
N PHE A 73 3.30 -11.53 6.63
CA PHE A 73 3.94 -10.51 7.44
C PHE A 73 3.05 -9.26 7.51
N ALA A 74 3.18 -8.48 8.59
CA ALA A 74 2.44 -7.23 8.74
C ALA A 74 2.64 -6.27 7.55
N GLY A 75 3.86 -6.24 7.00
CA GLY A 75 4.21 -5.45 5.82
C GLY A 75 3.46 -5.84 4.54
N ASP A 76 2.96 -7.09 4.42
CA ASP A 76 2.20 -7.53 3.25
C ASP A 76 0.86 -6.77 3.11
N PHE A 77 0.35 -6.18 4.21
CA PHE A 77 -0.85 -5.34 4.23
C PHE A 77 -0.60 -3.89 3.85
N SER A 78 0.66 -3.44 3.82
CA SER A 78 1.01 -2.11 3.36
C SER A 78 0.92 -2.02 1.85
N ILE A 79 0.16 -1.03 1.39
CA ILE A 79 0.10 -0.65 -0.03
C ILE A 79 0.71 0.74 -0.25
N SER A 80 1.52 1.20 0.70
CA SER A 80 2.20 2.49 0.64
C SER A 80 3.49 2.38 -0.15
N ILE A 81 3.64 3.20 -1.19
CA ILE A 81 4.93 3.33 -1.89
C ILE A 81 5.78 4.35 -1.13
N ASN A 82 6.63 3.85 -0.25
CA ASN A 82 7.48 4.61 0.69
C ASN A 82 8.63 5.34 -0.02
N VAL A 83 8.29 6.29 -0.89
CA VAL A 83 9.22 7.22 -1.55
C VAL A 83 9.13 8.59 -0.90
N GLN A 84 10.11 9.47 -1.18
CA GLN A 84 10.19 10.79 -0.55
C GLN A 84 8.89 11.60 -0.70
N SER A 85 8.21 11.50 -1.85
CA SER A 85 6.96 12.21 -2.08
C SER A 85 5.78 11.69 -1.26
N MET A 86 5.89 10.52 -0.62
CA MET A 86 4.84 9.86 0.16
C MET A 86 5.15 9.80 1.65
N LEU A 87 6.25 10.43 2.10
CA LEU A 87 6.65 10.42 3.50
C LEU A 87 5.51 10.92 4.39
N GLY A 88 5.33 10.20 5.50
CA GLY A 88 4.26 10.50 6.46
C GLY A 88 2.86 10.06 6.02
N THR A 89 2.69 9.38 4.90
CA THR A 89 1.43 8.72 4.58
C THR A 89 1.55 7.24 4.86
N LYS A 90 0.59 6.69 5.62
CA LYS A 90 0.45 5.25 5.81
C LYS A 90 -0.88 4.80 5.21
N ILE A 91 -0.83 3.78 4.38
CA ILE A 91 -1.96 3.20 3.65
C ILE A 91 -1.84 1.67 3.74
N PHE A 92 -2.88 1.06 4.31
CA PHE A 92 -3.01 -0.39 4.42
C PHE A 92 -4.26 -0.86 3.69
N ALA A 93 -4.25 -2.11 3.24
CA ALA A 93 -5.38 -2.73 2.56
C ALA A 93 -5.62 -4.17 3.02
N VAL A 94 -6.90 -4.52 3.16
CA VAL A 94 -7.35 -5.90 3.38
C VAL A 94 -8.47 -6.20 2.40
N SER A 95 -8.41 -7.35 1.75
CA SER A 95 -9.43 -7.80 0.81
C SER A 95 -10.28 -8.93 1.39
N TYR A 96 -11.57 -8.96 1.04
CA TYR A 96 -12.45 -10.09 1.27
C TYR A 96 -13.63 -10.03 0.30
N ASN A 97 -14.03 -11.19 -0.25
CA ASN A 97 -15.21 -11.33 -1.11
C ASN A 97 -15.27 -10.31 -2.28
N GLY A 98 -14.16 -10.12 -3.00
CA GLY A 98 -14.09 -9.23 -4.17
C GLY A 98 -14.07 -7.73 -3.83
N LYS A 99 -13.96 -7.36 -2.56
CA LYS A 99 -13.83 -5.97 -2.11
C LYS A 99 -12.52 -5.76 -1.37
N THR A 100 -11.97 -4.57 -1.47
CA THR A 100 -10.79 -4.13 -0.71
C THR A 100 -11.16 -2.99 0.21
N LYS A 101 -10.95 -3.21 1.51
CA LYS A 101 -11.00 -2.16 2.53
C LYS A 101 -9.62 -1.51 2.61
N VAL A 102 -9.55 -0.23 2.28
CA VAL A 102 -8.33 0.59 2.37
C VAL A 102 -8.47 1.51 3.58
N VAL A 103 -7.47 1.50 4.46
CA VAL A 103 -7.37 2.40 5.61
C VAL A 103 -6.11 3.22 5.52
N TYR A 104 -6.18 4.50 5.89
CA TYR A 104 -5.08 5.42 5.73
C TYR A 104 -5.06 6.50 6.81
N CYS A 105 -3.86 7.02 7.07
CA CYS A 105 -3.63 8.16 7.94
C CYS A 105 -2.57 9.07 7.30
N LYS A 106 -2.86 10.37 7.31
CA LYS A 106 -1.91 11.41 6.94
C LYS A 106 -1.25 11.94 8.22
N SER A 107 0.08 11.97 8.27
CA SER A 107 0.85 12.30 9.48
C SER A 107 0.41 13.58 10.18
N ASP A 108 -0.07 14.57 9.43
CA ASP A 108 -0.41 15.87 9.99
C ASP A 108 -1.79 15.88 10.68
N ASP A 109 -2.69 14.95 10.34
CA ASP A 109 -4.11 15.03 10.73
C ASP A 109 -4.45 14.06 11.87
N HIS A 110 -3.62 13.04 12.13
CA HIS A 110 -3.83 11.95 13.10
C HIS A 110 -5.16 11.20 12.95
N LYS A 111 -5.95 11.55 11.93
CA LYS A 111 -7.26 11.02 11.64
C LYS A 111 -7.12 9.81 10.74
N ILE A 112 -7.52 8.66 11.27
CA ILE A 112 -7.64 7.42 10.51
C ILE A 112 -8.93 7.48 9.70
N SER A 113 -8.82 7.27 8.40
CA SER A 113 -9.96 7.20 7.48
C SER A 113 -9.89 5.92 6.66
N GLY A 114 -11.00 5.54 6.05
CA GLY A 114 -11.06 4.33 5.24
C GLY A 114 -12.20 4.32 4.25
N LEU A 115 -12.04 3.52 3.21
CA LEU A 115 -13.00 3.35 2.12
C LEU A 115 -13.00 1.90 1.66
N VAL A 116 -14.07 1.50 0.99
CA VAL A 116 -14.18 0.19 0.37
C VAL A 116 -14.23 0.37 -1.14
N PHE A 117 -13.39 -0.40 -1.84
CA PHE A 117 -13.28 -0.42 -3.29
C PHE A 117 -13.60 -1.82 -3.83
N ASP A 118 -13.92 -1.91 -5.11
CA ASP A 118 -13.83 -3.17 -5.84
C ASP A 118 -12.37 -3.65 -5.89
N ASP A 119 -12.13 -4.91 -5.57
CA ASP A 119 -10.77 -5.48 -5.51
C ASP A 119 -10.08 -5.42 -6.88
N GLU A 120 -10.84 -5.64 -7.95
CA GLU A 120 -10.36 -5.51 -9.33
C GLU A 120 -9.87 -4.09 -9.66
N SER A 121 -10.50 -3.05 -9.11
CA SER A 121 -10.10 -1.67 -9.38
C SER A 121 -8.75 -1.34 -8.74
N ILE A 122 -8.52 -1.85 -7.52
CA ILE A 122 -7.25 -1.66 -6.80
C ILE A 122 -6.14 -2.47 -7.47
N ASP A 123 -6.39 -3.75 -7.77
CA ASP A 123 -5.41 -4.61 -8.44
C ASP A 123 -5.02 -4.06 -9.82
N HIS A 124 -6.00 -3.60 -10.60
CA HIS A 124 -5.76 -2.98 -11.89
C HIS A 124 -4.89 -1.73 -11.77
N ALA A 125 -5.17 -0.85 -10.81
CA ALA A 125 -4.39 0.38 -10.60
C ALA A 125 -2.92 0.08 -10.27
N PHE A 126 -2.66 -0.89 -9.39
CA PHE A 126 -1.28 -1.27 -9.03
C PHE A 126 -0.55 -1.98 -10.18
N ARG A 127 -1.20 -2.90 -10.89
CA ARG A 127 -0.59 -3.57 -12.05
C ARG A 127 -0.24 -2.57 -13.15
N LYS A 128 -1.14 -1.65 -13.48
CA LYS A 128 -0.87 -0.60 -14.47
C LYS A 128 0.27 0.32 -14.05
N THR A 129 0.34 0.65 -12.77
CA THR A 129 1.44 1.46 -12.22
C THR A 129 2.76 0.71 -12.30
N TYR A 130 2.81 -0.56 -11.91
CA TYR A 130 4.00 -1.41 -12.02
C TYR A 130 4.46 -1.54 -13.48
N GLU A 131 3.57 -1.87 -14.40
CA GLU A 131 3.86 -1.98 -15.83
C GLU A 131 4.45 -0.67 -16.38
N TYR A 132 3.88 0.47 -15.99
CA TYR A 132 4.39 1.77 -16.39
C TYR A 132 5.79 2.04 -15.84
N LEU A 133 6.01 1.81 -14.55
CA LEU A 133 7.31 2.03 -13.90
C LEU A 133 8.39 1.11 -14.47
N LYS A 134 8.06 -0.14 -14.76
CA LYS A 134 8.95 -1.11 -15.38
C LYS A 134 9.40 -0.66 -16.77
N ASN A 135 8.44 -0.31 -17.62
CA ASN A 135 8.73 0.20 -18.96
C ASN A 135 9.56 1.49 -18.93
N LEU A 136 9.34 2.37 -17.95
CA LEU A 136 10.14 3.58 -17.77
C LEU A 136 11.57 3.23 -17.32
N HIS A 137 11.71 2.30 -16.38
CA HIS A 137 13.00 1.87 -15.85
C HIS A 137 13.87 1.22 -16.94
N ASP A 138 13.30 0.32 -17.73
CA ASP A 138 14.01 -0.36 -18.81
C ASP A 138 14.54 0.65 -19.86
N LYS A 139 13.74 1.66 -20.21
CA LYS A 139 14.16 2.76 -21.10
C LYS A 139 15.32 3.59 -20.53
N GLU A 140 15.31 3.86 -19.24
CA GLU A 140 16.41 4.62 -18.61
C GLU A 140 17.69 3.79 -18.51
N ILE A 141 17.60 2.47 -18.31
CA ILE A 141 18.74 1.56 -18.39
C ILE A 141 19.33 1.53 -19.81
N GLU A 142 18.49 1.40 -20.84
CA GLU A 142 18.94 1.41 -22.24
C GLU A 142 19.67 2.69 -22.61
N LYS A 143 19.17 3.86 -22.17
CA LYS A 143 19.83 5.15 -22.39
C LYS A 143 21.18 5.25 -21.70
N ALA A 144 21.31 4.73 -20.48
CA ALA A 144 22.55 4.78 -19.71
C ALA A 144 23.64 3.83 -20.26
N ALA A 145 23.26 2.88 -21.11
CA ALA A 145 24.17 1.93 -21.77
C ALA A 145 24.73 2.44 -23.11
N LEU A 146 24.28 3.61 -23.60
CA LEU A 146 24.75 4.30 -24.80
C LEU A 146 25.70 5.45 -24.45
#